data_AF-A0A0G0EWR0-F1
#
_entry.id   AF-A0A0G0EWR0-F1
#
_cell.length_a   1.000
_cell.length_b   1.000
_cell.length_c   1.000
_cell.angle_alpha   90.00
_cell.angle_beta   90.00
_cell.angle_gamma   90.00
#
_symmetry.space_group_name_H-M   'P 1'
#
loop_
_entity.id
_entity.type
_entity.pdbx_description
1 polymer ?
#
loop_
_entity_poly.entity_id
_entity_poly.type
_entity_poly.pdbx_seq_one_letter_code
_entity_poly.pdbx_strand_id
1 'polypeptide(L)'
;RIPAFKCNDCGYWNITEGENREKCGKCSGNNLIQDDDTFDTWFSSAQWPYATLKTNYGPLRMGFHEEVVPQVFKGKTKTYRLRDHEFKVGDKVMFQNTKDKTLFGYGIITESGETTVGKIDYTDKTHFKTYSSLEELMKAFRLRNPDREVTPKTKAYLYAYEFHPLDELKKIPTDFDTFYPTTVMETGYDILRWWVARMSMVGIYIQEKLGVESISKQIPFQDIVLHGLVKDPLGKKMSKSKGNVVNPLEIVDQYGADAVRFALSYGTALGNDQSLSYPKLDAMRKFTNKLWNMARFIEFKSEGKLKPGNFDFESLKKQVKNKQDEEMIEKTQNLVKEITRLLEAYDFNHAAQNLYEFAWHEFADKYIEDVKERVDESSFSVLSSLYLMLLKLLHPFMPFVTEEIYKRLWKSDDHLIISPWPTK
;
A
#
# COMPACT_ATOMS: atom_id res chain seq x y z
N ARG A 1 21.75 13.47 -12.88
CA ARG A 1 22.62 14.64 -13.09
C ARG A 1 21.86 15.87 -12.66
N ILE A 2 22.57 16.87 -12.14
CA ILE A 2 21.96 18.13 -11.72
C ILE A 2 21.43 18.87 -12.97
N PRO A 3 20.24 19.47 -12.95
CA PRO A 3 19.67 20.19 -14.10
C PRO A 3 20.25 21.60 -14.25
N ALA A 4 21.58 21.71 -14.15
CA ALA A 4 22.34 22.95 -14.28
C ALA A 4 23.25 22.89 -15.51
N PHE A 5 23.30 23.97 -16.27
CA PHE A 5 24.04 24.06 -17.53
C PHE A 5 24.92 25.31 -17.55
N LYS A 6 26.23 25.12 -17.66
CA LYS A 6 27.20 26.22 -17.75
C LYS A 6 27.37 26.65 -19.21
N CYS A 7 27.25 27.95 -19.46
CA CYS A 7 27.60 28.53 -20.75
C CYS A 7 29.10 28.73 -20.86
N ASN A 8 29.74 28.12 -21.84
CA ASN A 8 31.18 28.29 -22.08
C ASN A 8 31.54 29.67 -22.65
N ASP A 9 30.60 30.31 -23.35
CA ASP A 9 30.86 31.61 -23.99
C ASP A 9 30.91 32.75 -22.97
N CYS A 10 30.17 32.64 -21.86
CA CYS A 10 30.04 33.73 -20.89
C CYS A 10 30.08 33.32 -19.41
N GLY A 11 30.30 32.03 -19.12
CA GLY A 11 30.41 31.48 -17.75
C GLY A 11 29.10 31.43 -16.94
N TYR A 12 27.96 31.79 -17.52
CA TYR A 12 26.68 31.86 -16.80
C TYR A 12 26.05 30.47 -16.60
N TRP A 13 25.53 30.21 -15.40
CA TRP A 13 24.82 28.98 -15.07
C TRP A 13 23.32 29.10 -15.33
N ASN A 14 22.78 28.16 -16.10
CA ASN A 14 21.38 28.05 -16.44
C ASN A 14 20.80 26.87 -15.66
N ILE A 15 19.92 27.15 -14.70
CA ILE A 15 19.20 26.11 -13.96
C ILE A 15 17.86 25.89 -14.64
N THR A 16 17.48 24.64 -14.86
CA THR A 16 16.25 24.26 -15.59
C THR A 16 15.38 23.37 -14.72
N GLU A 17 14.08 23.31 -15.02
CA GLU A 17 13.14 22.38 -14.38
C GLU A 17 13.20 20.96 -14.98
N GLY A 18 14.31 20.61 -15.65
CA GLY A 18 14.51 19.29 -16.28
C GLY A 18 14.42 19.28 -17.81
N GLU A 19 14.04 20.39 -18.44
CA GLU A 19 14.10 20.55 -19.90
C GLU A 19 15.49 21.02 -20.35
N ASN A 20 15.99 20.44 -21.45
CA ASN A 20 17.24 20.87 -22.05
C ASN A 20 17.07 22.26 -22.68
N ARG A 21 17.73 23.25 -22.11
CA ARG A 21 17.77 24.59 -22.67
C ARG A 21 18.75 24.64 -23.83
N GLU A 22 18.30 25.06 -25.01
CA GLU A 22 19.17 25.16 -26.21
C GLU A 22 20.03 26.42 -26.24
N LYS A 23 19.65 27.48 -25.50
CA LYS A 23 20.34 28.79 -25.51
C LYS A 23 20.55 29.35 -24.12
N CYS A 24 21.72 29.95 -23.89
CA CYS A 24 22.05 30.63 -22.64
C CYS A 24 21.11 31.81 -22.38
N GLY A 25 20.54 31.89 -21.18
CA GLY A 25 19.63 32.97 -20.78
C GLY A 25 20.27 34.35 -20.65
N LYS A 26 21.60 34.45 -20.71
CA LYS A 26 22.34 35.71 -20.60
C LYS A 26 22.90 36.20 -21.94
N CYS A 27 23.64 35.36 -22.66
CA CYS A 27 24.30 35.75 -23.92
C CYS A 27 23.60 35.22 -25.18
N SER A 28 22.56 34.41 -25.05
CA SER A 28 21.86 33.73 -26.15
C SER A 28 22.73 32.77 -26.99
N GLY A 29 23.99 32.52 -26.60
CA GLY A 29 24.85 31.50 -27.18
C GLY A 29 24.31 30.09 -26.94
N ASN A 30 24.71 29.14 -27.79
CA ASN A 30 24.24 27.74 -27.76
C ASN A 30 25.27 26.77 -27.15
N ASN A 31 26.40 27.27 -26.66
CA ASN A 31 27.49 26.48 -26.09
C ASN A 31 27.25 26.19 -24.59
N LEU A 32 26.22 25.39 -24.32
CA LEU A 32 25.83 24.97 -22.98
C LEU A 32 26.32 23.55 -22.67
N ILE A 33 27.03 23.39 -21.55
CA ILE A 33 27.46 22.08 -21.03
C ILE A 33 26.70 21.81 -19.73
N GLN A 34 26.05 20.65 -19.64
CA GLN A 34 25.41 20.21 -18.41
C GLN A 34 26.47 19.87 -17.35
N ASP A 35 26.20 20.25 -16.11
CA ASP A 35 26.95 19.81 -14.95
C ASP A 35 27.05 18.28 -14.90
N ASP A 36 28.28 17.77 -14.74
CA ASP A 36 28.55 16.35 -14.64
C ASP A 36 28.28 15.79 -13.24
N ASP A 37 28.07 16.67 -12.25
CA ASP A 37 27.71 16.28 -10.88
C ASP A 37 26.33 15.61 -10.77
N THR A 38 26.19 14.84 -9.69
CA THR A 38 24.97 14.16 -9.30
C THR A 38 24.49 14.65 -7.95
N PHE A 39 23.16 14.64 -7.75
CA PHE A 39 22.61 14.89 -6.43
C PHE A 39 23.07 13.82 -5.43
N ASP A 40 23.28 14.25 -4.19
CA ASP A 40 23.41 13.39 -3.02
C ASP A 40 22.17 12.48 -2.91
N THR A 41 22.37 11.19 -2.64
CA THR A 41 21.27 10.24 -2.38
C THR A 41 20.34 10.77 -1.29
N TRP A 42 20.87 11.40 -0.24
CA TRP A 42 20.03 11.98 0.83
C TRP A 42 19.20 13.18 0.36
N PHE A 43 19.59 13.87 -0.72
CA PHE A 43 18.76 14.91 -1.33
C PHE A 43 17.54 14.33 -2.03
N SER A 44 17.70 13.21 -2.76
CA SER A 44 16.55 12.51 -3.34
C SER A 44 15.66 11.86 -2.27
N SER A 45 16.26 11.20 -1.26
CA SER A 45 15.49 10.54 -0.21
C SER A 45 14.72 11.52 0.69
N ALA A 46 15.19 12.76 0.81
CA ALA A 46 14.47 13.82 1.53
C ALA A 46 13.13 14.21 0.85
N GLN A 47 12.97 13.92 -0.43
CA GLN A 47 11.75 14.23 -1.18
C GLN A 47 10.71 13.11 -1.08
N TRP A 48 10.98 12.03 -0.35
CA TRP A 48 10.14 10.84 -0.29
C TRP A 48 8.64 11.12 -0.01
N PRO A 49 8.26 11.95 0.99
CA PRO A 49 6.84 12.20 1.30
C PRO A 49 6.07 12.88 0.17
N TYR A 50 6.79 13.49 -0.77
CA TYR A 50 6.22 14.15 -1.94
C TYR A 50 6.28 13.25 -3.17
N ALA A 51 7.44 12.62 -3.41
CA ALA A 51 7.67 11.79 -4.58
C ALA A 51 6.67 10.62 -4.64
N THR A 52 6.26 10.08 -3.49
CA THR A 52 5.29 8.98 -3.42
C THR A 52 3.84 9.42 -3.55
N LEU A 53 3.50 10.66 -3.20
CA LEU A 53 2.11 11.16 -3.15
C LEU A 53 1.76 12.08 -4.33
N LYS A 54 2.75 12.74 -4.95
CA LYS A 54 2.58 13.62 -6.12
C LYS A 54 2.57 12.86 -7.44
N THR A 55 2.35 11.55 -7.41
CA THR A 55 1.97 10.78 -8.60
C THR A 55 0.55 11.16 -8.98
N ASN A 56 0.40 12.31 -9.63
CA ASN A 56 -0.90 12.80 -10.07
C ASN A 56 -1.58 11.76 -10.99
N TYR A 57 -2.68 11.21 -10.49
CA TYR A 57 -3.68 10.42 -11.20
C TYR A 57 -3.16 9.23 -12.00
N GLY A 58 -2.67 8.20 -11.31
CA GLY A 58 -2.51 6.84 -11.84
C GLY A 58 -1.57 6.67 -13.06
N PRO A 59 -1.16 5.43 -13.38
CA PRO A 59 -0.30 5.17 -14.54
C PRO A 59 -1.06 5.23 -15.87
N LEU A 60 -2.39 5.18 -15.85
CA LEU A 60 -3.21 5.03 -17.05
C LEU A 60 -3.38 6.36 -17.77
N ARG A 61 -2.74 6.48 -18.94
CA ARG A 61 -2.79 7.68 -19.78
C ARG A 61 -3.26 7.34 -21.19
N MET A 62 -4.13 8.17 -21.72
CA MET A 62 -4.59 8.10 -23.10
C MET A 62 -4.19 9.37 -23.85
N GLY A 63 -3.32 9.20 -24.84
CA GLY A 63 -2.85 10.28 -25.71
C GLY A 63 -3.87 10.61 -26.81
N PHE A 64 -4.21 11.88 -26.95
CA PHE A 64 -5.00 12.42 -28.07
C PHE A 64 -4.13 13.33 -28.92
N HIS A 65 -4.29 13.27 -30.24
CA HIS A 65 -3.66 14.21 -31.14
C HIS A 65 -4.29 15.60 -30.95
N GLU A 66 -3.52 16.67 -31.13
CA GLU A 66 -3.94 18.07 -30.90
C GLU A 66 -5.29 18.40 -31.61
N GLU A 67 -5.46 17.94 -32.84
CA GLU A 67 -6.71 18.11 -33.62
C GLU A 67 -7.94 17.35 -33.08
N VAL A 68 -7.71 16.33 -32.25
CA VAL A 68 -8.77 15.51 -31.64
C VAL A 68 -9.18 16.05 -30.27
N VAL A 69 -8.29 16.77 -29.58
CA VAL A 69 -8.58 17.31 -28.25
C VAL A 69 -9.89 18.11 -28.23
N PRO A 70 -10.16 19.06 -29.16
CA PRO A 70 -11.43 19.79 -29.18
C PRO A 70 -12.67 18.90 -29.42
N GLN A 71 -12.50 17.74 -30.04
CA GLN A 71 -13.59 16.80 -30.30
C GLN A 71 -14.03 16.09 -29.02
N VAL A 72 -13.09 15.81 -28.12
CA VAL A 72 -13.37 15.23 -26.81
C VAL A 72 -14.23 16.18 -25.98
N PHE A 73 -13.89 17.47 -25.95
CA PHE A 73 -14.71 18.51 -25.31
C PHE A 73 -16.10 18.69 -25.94
N LYS A 74 -16.27 18.30 -27.21
CA LYS A 74 -17.54 18.41 -27.95
C LYS A 74 -18.36 17.12 -27.92
N GLY A 75 -18.04 16.16 -27.06
CA GLY A 75 -18.84 14.96 -26.84
C GLY A 75 -18.37 13.70 -27.58
N LYS A 76 -17.10 13.63 -28.02
CA LYS A 76 -16.50 12.37 -28.47
C LYS A 76 -16.35 11.42 -27.29
N THR A 77 -17.12 10.34 -27.25
CA THR A 77 -17.13 9.35 -26.15
C THR A 77 -16.52 8.00 -26.54
N LYS A 78 -16.20 7.76 -27.82
CA LYS A 78 -15.58 6.51 -28.28
C LYS A 78 -14.29 6.73 -29.07
N THR A 79 -13.31 5.87 -28.83
CA THR A 79 -12.05 5.83 -29.58
C THR A 79 -11.61 4.40 -29.91
N TYR A 80 -10.93 4.25 -31.04
CA TYR A 80 -10.35 2.99 -31.49
C TYR A 80 -8.84 3.14 -31.56
N ARG A 81 -8.11 2.17 -31.01
CA ARG A 81 -6.64 2.16 -30.94
C ARG A 81 -6.09 0.90 -31.60
N LEU A 82 -4.91 1.00 -32.23
CA LEU A 82 -4.22 -0.16 -32.83
C LEU A 82 -3.28 -0.88 -31.84
N ARG A 83 -3.19 -0.40 -30.60
CA ARG A 83 -2.44 -1.03 -29.51
C ARG A 83 -3.41 -1.23 -28.36
N ASP A 84 -3.29 -2.37 -27.71
CA ASP A 84 -3.98 -2.60 -26.45
C ASP A 84 -3.33 -1.73 -25.38
N HIS A 85 -4.17 -1.03 -24.65
CA HIS A 85 -3.80 -0.28 -23.46
C HIS A 85 -4.31 -0.95 -22.17
N GLU A 86 -4.97 -2.11 -22.30
CA GLU A 86 -5.45 -2.97 -21.21
C GLU A 86 -6.41 -2.27 -20.23
N PHE A 87 -7.05 -1.19 -20.67
CA PHE A 87 -8.02 -0.46 -19.85
C PHE A 87 -9.28 -1.31 -19.62
N LYS A 88 -9.74 -1.33 -18.37
CA LYS A 88 -10.93 -2.04 -17.91
C LYS A 88 -12.09 -1.07 -17.67
N VAL A 89 -13.31 -1.57 -17.73
CA VAL A 89 -14.50 -0.79 -17.37
C VAL A 89 -14.38 -0.34 -15.91
N GLY A 90 -14.59 0.95 -15.66
CA GLY A 90 -14.37 1.61 -14.38
C GLY A 90 -13.00 2.27 -14.22
N ASP A 91 -12.04 1.99 -15.11
CA ASP A 91 -10.72 2.63 -15.03
C ASP A 91 -10.83 4.13 -15.26
N LYS A 92 -10.12 4.88 -14.42
CA LYS A 92 -9.93 6.33 -14.56
C LYS A 92 -8.65 6.59 -15.35
N VAL A 93 -8.79 7.10 -16.58
CA VAL A 93 -7.68 7.28 -17.53
C VAL A 93 -7.44 8.75 -17.80
N MET A 94 -6.20 9.21 -17.61
CA MET A 94 -5.83 10.60 -17.81
C MET A 94 -5.67 10.93 -19.30
N PHE A 95 -6.29 12.01 -19.75
CA PHE A 95 -6.27 12.42 -21.15
C PHE A 95 -5.21 13.48 -21.37
N GLN A 96 -4.29 13.17 -22.28
CA GLN A 96 -3.10 13.97 -22.54
C GLN A 96 -3.01 14.35 -24.01
N ASN A 97 -2.62 15.58 -24.31
CA ASN A 97 -2.24 15.95 -25.67
C ASN A 97 -0.87 15.31 -26.01
N THR A 98 -0.83 14.60 -27.13
CA THR A 98 0.32 13.77 -27.50
C THR A 98 1.55 14.61 -27.86
N LYS A 99 1.35 15.86 -28.31
CA LYS A 99 2.39 16.76 -28.81
C LYS A 99 3.13 17.48 -27.69
N ASP A 100 2.41 18.18 -26.82
CA ASP A 100 2.94 19.03 -25.74
C ASP A 100 2.92 18.34 -24.37
N LYS A 101 2.35 17.12 -24.28
CA LYS A 101 2.20 16.35 -23.05
C LYS A 101 1.31 17.03 -21.99
N THR A 102 0.51 18.02 -22.36
CA THR A 102 -0.40 18.68 -21.42
C THR A 102 -1.62 17.80 -21.12
N LEU A 103 -2.06 17.78 -19.86
CA LEU A 103 -3.29 17.11 -19.47
C LEU A 103 -4.48 18.05 -19.70
N PHE A 104 -5.57 17.54 -20.26
CA PHE A 104 -6.77 18.35 -20.54
C PHE A 104 -8.05 17.80 -19.90
N GLY A 105 -7.99 16.60 -19.31
CA GLY A 105 -9.11 16.01 -18.56
C GLY A 105 -8.85 14.54 -18.23
N TYR A 106 -9.90 13.82 -17.87
CA TYR A 106 -9.87 12.37 -17.67
C TYR A 106 -11.12 11.71 -18.25
N GLY A 107 -11.00 10.43 -18.58
CA GLY A 107 -12.12 9.59 -18.96
C GLY A 107 -12.33 8.46 -17.96
N ILE A 108 -13.58 8.19 -17.59
CA ILE A 108 -13.96 6.93 -16.92
C ILE A 108 -14.35 5.94 -18.01
N ILE A 109 -13.66 4.80 -18.10
CA ILE A 109 -13.93 3.81 -19.14
C ILE A 109 -15.27 3.13 -18.89
N THR A 110 -16.17 3.22 -19.84
CA THR A 110 -17.52 2.64 -19.78
C THR A 110 -17.65 1.38 -20.62
N GLU A 111 -16.78 1.21 -21.63
CA GLU A 111 -16.73 0.04 -22.51
C GLU A 111 -15.29 -0.21 -22.95
N SER A 112 -14.86 -1.48 -22.96
CA SER A 112 -13.55 -1.91 -23.45
C SER A 112 -13.71 -3.23 -24.21
N GLY A 113 -13.11 -3.35 -25.39
CA GLY A 113 -13.23 -4.56 -26.19
C GLY A 113 -12.33 -4.62 -27.42
N GLU A 114 -12.18 -5.81 -27.99
CA GLU A 114 -11.41 -6.05 -29.21
C GLU A 114 -12.32 -6.07 -30.45
N THR A 115 -11.86 -5.46 -31.54
CA THR A 115 -12.50 -5.48 -32.84
C THR A 115 -11.44 -5.53 -33.96
N THR A 116 -11.88 -5.45 -35.21
CA THR A 116 -11.01 -5.33 -36.39
C THR A 116 -11.34 -4.07 -37.14
N VAL A 117 -10.35 -3.44 -37.81
CA VAL A 117 -10.55 -2.18 -38.54
C VAL A 117 -11.72 -2.24 -39.54
N GLY A 118 -11.91 -3.37 -40.22
CA GLY A 118 -13.03 -3.57 -41.17
C GLY A 118 -14.42 -3.71 -40.55
N LYS A 119 -14.50 -3.89 -39.22
CA LYS A 119 -15.77 -3.98 -38.47
C LYS A 119 -16.09 -2.69 -37.71
N ILE A 120 -15.23 -1.67 -37.80
CA ILE A 120 -15.48 -0.37 -37.18
C ILE A 120 -16.60 0.33 -37.95
N ASP A 121 -17.65 0.73 -37.24
CA ASP A 121 -18.68 1.61 -37.79
C ASP A 121 -18.09 3.00 -38.03
N TYR A 122 -17.74 3.28 -39.28
CA TYR A 122 -17.17 4.55 -39.72
C TYR A 122 -18.20 5.68 -39.81
N THR A 123 -19.49 5.39 -39.58
CA THR A 123 -20.59 6.36 -39.52
C THR A 123 -21.03 6.70 -38.09
N ASP A 124 -20.44 6.05 -37.08
CA ASP A 124 -20.79 6.26 -35.67
C ASP A 124 -20.45 7.68 -35.21
N LYS A 125 -21.49 8.45 -34.90
CA LYS A 125 -21.38 9.84 -34.43
C LYS A 125 -20.73 9.95 -33.05
N THR A 126 -20.71 8.88 -32.25
CA THR A 126 -20.02 8.86 -30.94
C THR A 126 -18.49 8.80 -31.08
N HIS A 127 -18.00 8.41 -32.27
CA HIS A 127 -16.60 8.57 -32.68
C HIS A 127 -16.29 10.02 -33.16
N PHE A 128 -17.28 10.92 -33.17
CA PHE A 128 -17.25 12.34 -33.53
C PHE A 128 -16.89 12.64 -34.99
N LYS A 129 -15.84 12.03 -35.54
CA LYS A 129 -15.50 12.11 -36.96
C LYS A 129 -16.11 10.92 -37.68
N THR A 130 -17.10 11.19 -38.54
CA THR A 130 -17.60 10.22 -39.52
C THR A 130 -16.67 10.22 -40.72
N TYR A 131 -16.49 9.05 -41.33
CA TYR A 131 -15.71 8.89 -42.55
C TYR A 131 -16.65 8.46 -43.68
N SER A 132 -16.34 8.88 -44.90
CA SER A 132 -17.17 8.61 -46.08
C SER A 132 -16.99 7.18 -46.59
N SER A 133 -15.86 6.55 -46.24
CA SER A 133 -15.51 5.18 -46.62
C SER A 133 -14.55 4.53 -45.63
N LEU A 134 -14.47 3.19 -45.66
CA LEU A 134 -13.49 2.41 -44.90
C LEU A 134 -12.04 2.80 -45.28
N GLU A 135 -11.80 3.18 -46.53
CA GLU A 135 -10.48 3.61 -47.01
C GLU A 135 -10.03 4.93 -46.36
N GLU A 136 -10.97 5.85 -46.14
CA GLU A 136 -10.71 7.13 -45.46
C GLU A 136 -10.40 6.91 -43.97
N LEU A 137 -11.11 5.99 -43.30
CA LEU A 137 -10.81 5.56 -41.93
C LEU A 137 -9.41 4.93 -41.83
N MET A 138 -9.07 4.04 -42.77
CA MET A 138 -7.75 3.39 -42.82
C MET A 138 -6.63 4.41 -43.06
N LYS A 139 -6.85 5.43 -43.89
CA LYS A 139 -5.92 6.54 -44.10
C LYS A 139 -5.67 7.32 -42.81
N ALA A 140 -6.70 7.58 -42.01
CA ALA A 140 -6.56 8.24 -40.71
C ALA A 140 -5.76 7.41 -39.69
N PHE A 141 -5.92 6.09 -39.69
CA PHE A 141 -5.09 5.19 -38.87
C PHE A 141 -3.63 5.17 -39.30
N ARG A 142 -3.35 5.14 -40.61
CA ARG A 142 -1.99 5.18 -41.19
C ARG A 142 -1.26 6.48 -40.89
N LEU A 143 -1.96 7.62 -41.00
CA LEU A 143 -1.38 8.93 -40.68
C LEU A 143 -0.83 9.01 -39.24
N ARG A 144 -1.45 8.26 -38.32
CA ARG A 144 -1.08 8.22 -36.90
C ARG A 144 -0.18 7.05 -36.53
N ASN A 145 0.07 6.14 -37.46
CA ASN A 145 0.91 4.95 -37.30
C ASN A 145 1.67 4.69 -38.61
N PRO A 146 2.59 5.58 -39.02
CA PRO A 146 3.25 5.52 -40.33
C PRO A 146 4.03 4.21 -40.55
N ASP A 147 4.52 3.59 -39.47
CA ASP A 147 5.30 2.35 -39.51
C ASP A 147 4.46 1.06 -39.49
N ARG A 148 3.12 1.16 -39.55
CA ARG A 148 2.22 -0.01 -39.50
C ARG A 148 1.36 -0.12 -40.74
N GLU A 149 1.36 -1.32 -41.32
CA GLU A 149 0.41 -1.68 -42.37
C GLU A 149 -0.99 -1.87 -41.77
N VAL A 150 -1.91 -0.98 -42.15
CA VAL A 150 -3.32 -1.04 -41.72
C VAL A 150 -4.13 -1.69 -42.83
N THR A 151 -4.74 -2.83 -42.51
CA THR A 151 -5.64 -3.63 -43.36
C THR A 151 -7.00 -3.80 -42.65
N PRO A 152 -8.08 -4.21 -43.35
CA PRO A 152 -9.37 -4.46 -42.71
C PRO A 152 -9.34 -5.56 -41.62
N LYS A 153 -8.36 -6.47 -41.68
CA LYS A 153 -8.16 -7.55 -40.70
C LYS A 153 -7.32 -7.12 -39.50
N THR A 154 -6.71 -5.93 -39.52
CA THR A 154 -5.87 -5.44 -38.43
C THR A 154 -6.70 -5.30 -37.15
N LYS A 155 -6.18 -5.82 -36.04
CA LYS A 155 -6.79 -5.71 -34.71
C LYS A 155 -6.88 -4.26 -34.26
N ALA A 156 -7.99 -3.91 -33.63
CA ALA A 156 -8.23 -2.62 -33.02
C ALA A 156 -8.93 -2.80 -31.67
N TYR A 157 -8.70 -1.88 -30.76
CA TYR A 157 -9.23 -1.90 -29.40
C TYR A 157 -10.16 -0.72 -29.23
N LEU A 158 -11.40 -0.99 -28.84
CA LEU A 158 -12.44 -0.01 -28.56
C LEU A 158 -12.34 0.40 -27.10
N TYR A 159 -12.34 1.71 -26.86
CA TYR A 159 -12.55 2.29 -25.54
C TYR A 159 -13.66 3.34 -25.64
N ALA A 160 -14.77 3.10 -24.93
CA ALA A 160 -15.76 4.14 -24.65
C ALA A 160 -15.51 4.73 -23.27
N TYR A 161 -15.79 6.01 -23.11
CA TYR A 161 -15.52 6.74 -21.88
C TYR A 161 -16.51 7.87 -21.64
N GLU A 162 -16.71 8.18 -20.36
CA GLU A 162 -17.31 9.42 -19.90
C GLU A 162 -16.19 10.44 -19.66
N PHE A 163 -16.19 11.55 -20.41
CA PHE A 163 -15.13 12.56 -20.34
C PHE A 163 -15.47 13.66 -19.33
N HIS A 164 -14.48 13.99 -18.51
CA HIS A 164 -14.53 15.07 -17.54
C HIS A 164 -13.37 16.05 -17.76
N PRO A 165 -13.64 17.36 -17.87
CA PRO A 165 -12.61 18.37 -18.05
C PRO A 165 -11.69 18.50 -16.82
N LEU A 166 -10.47 19.00 -17.01
CA LEU A 166 -9.48 19.13 -15.94
C LEU A 166 -9.93 19.98 -14.75
N ASP A 167 -10.84 20.93 -14.96
CA ASP A 167 -11.38 21.75 -13.88
C ASP A 167 -12.29 20.96 -12.91
N GLU A 168 -12.83 19.82 -13.35
CA GLU A 168 -13.51 18.86 -12.47
C GLU A 168 -12.52 17.98 -11.70
N LEU A 169 -11.32 17.72 -12.24
CA LEU A 169 -10.24 17.01 -11.52
C LEU A 169 -9.77 17.77 -10.29
N LYS A 170 -9.68 19.10 -10.37
CA LYS A 170 -9.33 19.96 -9.23
C LYS A 170 -10.31 19.86 -8.06
N LYS A 171 -11.50 19.28 -8.27
CA LYS A 171 -12.49 19.03 -7.21
C LYS A 171 -12.29 17.69 -6.50
N ILE A 172 -11.47 16.79 -7.05
CA ILE A 172 -11.21 15.46 -6.49
C ILE A 172 -9.87 15.52 -5.75
N PRO A 173 -9.84 15.24 -4.43
CA PRO A 173 -8.61 15.21 -3.67
C PRO A 173 -7.59 14.24 -4.29
N THR A 174 -6.35 14.69 -4.46
CA THR A 174 -5.23 13.82 -4.84
C THR A 174 -4.77 12.97 -3.65
N ASP A 175 -3.91 11.98 -3.89
CA ASP A 175 -3.24 11.23 -2.82
C ASP A 175 -2.46 12.18 -1.90
N PHE A 176 -1.85 13.23 -2.47
CA PHE A 176 -1.21 14.28 -1.70
C PHE A 176 -2.20 15.04 -0.83
N ASP A 177 -3.35 15.45 -1.35
CA ASP A 177 -4.36 16.19 -0.58
C ASP A 177 -5.00 15.34 0.53
N THR A 178 -5.03 14.02 0.34
CA THR A 178 -5.70 13.07 1.25
C THR A 178 -4.77 12.54 2.33
N PHE A 179 -3.51 12.25 1.98
CA PHE A 179 -2.59 11.50 2.83
C PHE A 179 -1.37 12.32 3.32
N TYR A 180 -1.29 13.61 2.96
CA TYR A 180 -0.32 14.55 3.53
C TYR A 180 -0.98 15.49 4.55
N PRO A 181 -0.43 15.66 5.77
CA PRO A 181 0.73 14.97 6.34
C PRO A 181 0.49 13.49 6.64
N THR A 182 1.51 12.65 6.46
CA THR A 182 1.46 11.22 6.79
C THR A 182 1.36 11.02 8.31
N THR A 183 0.58 10.04 8.76
CA THR A 183 0.34 9.84 10.20
C THR A 183 1.60 9.42 10.96
N VAL A 184 2.33 8.40 10.48
CA VAL A 184 3.49 7.84 11.20
C VAL A 184 4.67 7.65 10.27
N MET A 185 5.85 8.14 10.67
CA MET A 185 7.14 7.82 10.08
C MET A 185 7.92 6.91 11.02
N GLU A 186 8.02 5.63 10.66
CA GLU A 186 8.78 4.63 11.40
C GLU A 186 10.17 4.45 10.76
N THR A 187 11.22 4.46 11.60
CA THR A 187 12.59 4.22 11.15
C THR A 187 13.54 3.93 12.31
N GLY A 188 14.70 3.36 12.00
CA GLY A 188 15.81 3.24 12.94
C GLY A 188 16.35 4.62 13.32
N TYR A 189 16.75 4.79 14.58
CA TYR A 189 17.31 6.07 15.06
C TYR A 189 18.60 6.50 14.32
N ASP A 190 19.28 5.59 13.63
CA ASP A 190 20.59 5.85 13.01
C ASP A 190 20.50 6.75 11.77
N ILE A 191 19.32 6.86 11.14
CA ILE A 191 19.07 7.75 10.01
C ILE A 191 18.17 8.95 10.34
N LEU A 192 17.89 9.21 11.63
CA LEU A 192 17.11 10.37 12.09
C LEU A 192 17.65 11.69 11.53
N ARG A 193 18.97 11.92 11.63
CA ARG A 193 19.61 13.17 11.15
C ARG A 193 19.70 13.23 9.63
N TRP A 194 19.99 12.10 8.98
CA TRP A 194 20.30 12.07 7.55
C TRP A 194 19.06 12.00 6.67
N TRP A 195 17.97 11.43 7.18
CA TRP A 195 16.75 11.22 6.43
C TRP A 195 15.57 12.01 7.00
N VAL A 196 15.14 11.71 8.23
CA VAL A 196 13.93 12.31 8.81
C VAL A 196 14.05 13.83 8.91
N ALA A 197 15.16 14.34 9.45
CA ALA A 197 15.38 15.78 9.53
C ALA A 197 15.39 16.45 8.15
N ARG A 198 15.98 15.81 7.13
CA ARG A 198 16.00 16.35 5.76
C ARG A 198 14.61 16.32 5.13
N MET A 199 13.83 15.26 5.33
CA MET A 199 12.42 15.21 4.89
C MET A 199 11.61 16.33 5.52
N SER A 200 11.78 16.59 6.82
CA SER A 200 11.11 17.71 7.49
C SER A 200 11.53 19.07 6.92
N MET A 201 12.83 19.28 6.68
CA MET A 201 13.33 20.54 6.09
C MET A 201 12.77 20.77 4.68
N VAL A 202 12.85 19.76 3.81
CA VAL A 202 12.32 19.84 2.44
C VAL A 202 10.81 20.00 2.46
N GLY A 203 10.11 19.29 3.35
CA GLY A 203 8.66 19.39 3.46
C GLY A 203 8.16 20.75 3.90
N ILE A 204 8.80 21.31 4.93
CA ILE A 204 8.50 22.68 5.37
C ILE A 204 8.75 23.68 4.26
N TYR A 205 9.92 23.58 3.61
CA TYR A 205 10.27 24.47 2.49
C TYR A 205 9.25 24.41 1.34
N ILE A 206 8.87 23.21 0.91
CA ILE A 206 7.90 23.05 -0.19
C ILE A 206 6.53 23.61 0.21
N GLN A 207 6.03 23.31 1.41
CA GLN A 207 4.71 23.76 1.84
C GLN A 207 4.64 25.27 2.07
N GLU A 208 5.72 25.87 2.58
CA GLU A 208 5.86 27.33 2.64
C GLU A 208 5.78 27.95 1.24
N LYS A 209 6.48 27.37 0.24
CA LYS A 209 6.41 27.81 -1.17
C LYS A 209 5.03 27.64 -1.80
N LEU A 210 4.24 26.71 -1.30
CA LEU A 210 2.84 26.51 -1.71
C LEU A 210 1.85 27.39 -0.94
N GLY A 211 2.32 28.26 -0.04
CA GLY A 211 1.49 29.21 0.71
C GLY A 211 0.75 28.59 1.90
N VAL A 212 1.17 27.42 2.39
CA VAL A 212 0.58 26.80 3.59
C VAL A 212 1.13 27.52 4.82
N GLU A 213 0.27 28.23 5.56
CA GLU A 213 0.69 29.00 6.75
C GLU A 213 0.81 28.14 8.02
N SER A 214 0.05 27.05 8.11
CA SER A 214 0.02 26.20 9.31
C SER A 214 1.23 25.28 9.37
N ILE A 215 2.09 25.46 10.37
CA ILE A 215 3.31 24.64 10.57
C ILE A 215 2.99 23.14 10.70
N SER A 216 1.88 22.76 11.31
CA SER A 216 1.47 21.35 11.42
C SER A 216 1.11 20.73 10.07
N LYS A 217 0.68 21.54 9.10
CA LYS A 217 0.46 21.12 7.70
C LYS A 217 1.72 21.25 6.84
N GLN A 218 2.77 21.90 7.33
CA GLN A 218 4.06 21.98 6.64
C GLN A 218 4.92 20.75 6.93
N ILE A 219 4.89 20.25 8.17
CA ILE A 219 5.64 19.06 8.58
C ILE A 219 5.06 17.81 7.89
N PRO A 220 5.89 16.92 7.32
CA PRO A 220 5.42 15.77 6.54
C PRO A 220 4.83 14.62 7.36
N PHE A 221 5.10 14.57 8.67
CA PHE A 221 4.70 13.47 9.55
C PHE A 221 4.05 14.01 10.82
N GLN A 222 3.02 13.33 11.33
CA GLN A 222 2.43 13.66 12.63
C GLN A 222 3.27 13.04 13.76
N ASP A 223 3.52 11.74 13.69
CA ASP A 223 4.36 11.00 14.64
C ASP A 223 5.63 10.47 13.99
N ILE A 224 6.75 10.51 14.73
CA ILE A 224 8.02 9.87 14.34
C ILE A 224 8.32 8.78 15.36
N VAL A 225 8.26 7.53 14.92
CA VAL A 225 8.48 6.34 15.75
C VAL A 225 9.89 5.80 15.49
N LEU A 226 10.76 5.90 16.48
CA LEU A 226 12.16 5.48 16.37
C LEU A 226 12.38 4.13 17.03
N HIS A 227 12.71 3.12 16.23
CA HIS A 227 13.11 1.82 16.75
C HIS A 227 14.64 1.72 16.89
N GLY A 228 15.10 0.80 17.75
CA GLY A 228 16.51 0.48 17.88
C GLY A 228 17.00 -0.46 16.78
N LEU A 229 18.29 -0.75 16.78
CA LEU A 229 18.93 -1.58 15.77
C LEU A 229 18.92 -3.06 16.18
N VAL A 230 18.69 -3.93 15.20
CA VAL A 230 18.96 -5.36 15.38
C VAL A 230 20.47 -5.60 15.26
N LYS A 231 21.02 -6.23 16.28
CA LYS A 231 22.44 -6.58 16.40
C LYS A 231 22.64 -8.06 16.17
N ASP A 232 23.88 -8.44 15.87
CA ASP A 232 24.25 -9.85 15.82
C ASP A 232 24.05 -10.53 17.21
N PRO A 233 24.10 -11.87 17.30
CA PRO A 233 23.95 -12.57 18.57
C PRO A 233 24.98 -12.21 19.65
N LEU A 234 26.11 -11.57 19.27
CA LEU A 234 27.14 -11.08 20.18
C LEU A 234 26.97 -9.59 20.55
N GLY A 235 25.86 -8.97 20.12
CA GLY A 235 25.54 -7.57 20.40
C GLY A 235 26.31 -6.54 19.57
N LYS A 236 26.95 -6.92 18.47
CA LYS A 236 27.61 -5.97 17.56
C LYS A 236 26.65 -5.54 16.45
N LYS A 237 26.76 -4.26 16.03
CA LYS A 237 26.01 -3.75 14.87
C LYS A 237 26.29 -4.62 13.65
N MET A 238 25.23 -5.10 13.00
CA MET A 238 25.34 -5.84 11.75
C MET A 238 25.78 -4.90 10.61
N SER A 239 26.80 -5.28 9.86
CA SER A 239 27.20 -4.55 8.64
C SER A 239 27.83 -5.49 7.62
N LYS A 240 27.56 -5.22 6.33
CA LYS A 240 28.16 -5.97 5.21
C LYS A 240 29.70 -5.98 5.30
N SER A 241 30.30 -4.86 5.69
CA SER A 241 31.76 -4.74 5.87
C SER A 241 32.35 -5.60 6.98
N LYS A 242 31.56 -5.97 8.00
CA LYS A 242 32.00 -6.82 9.12
C LYS A 242 31.69 -8.30 8.90
N GLY A 243 30.97 -8.66 7.84
CA GLY A 243 30.58 -10.03 7.52
C GLY A 243 29.61 -10.68 8.50
N ASN A 244 29.07 -9.93 9.48
CA ASN A 244 28.15 -10.43 10.52
C ASN A 244 26.67 -10.20 10.16
N VAL A 245 26.34 -10.12 8.87
CA VAL A 245 24.97 -9.94 8.40
C VAL A 245 24.27 -11.29 8.41
N VAL A 246 23.13 -11.37 9.07
CA VAL A 246 22.24 -12.53 8.96
C VAL A 246 21.16 -12.20 7.95
N ASN A 247 20.98 -13.09 6.97
CA ASN A 247 19.93 -12.94 5.97
C ASN A 247 18.56 -13.24 6.62
N PRO A 248 17.61 -12.29 6.61
CA PRO A 248 16.31 -12.53 7.24
C PRO A 248 15.55 -13.69 6.60
N LEU A 249 15.72 -13.93 5.31
CA LEU A 249 15.02 -15.01 4.61
C LEU A 249 15.47 -16.40 5.12
N GLU A 250 16.76 -16.56 5.42
CA GLU A 250 17.27 -17.82 5.97
C GLU A 250 16.69 -18.11 7.37
N ILE A 251 16.45 -17.07 8.17
CA ILE A 251 15.79 -17.22 9.47
C ILE A 251 14.30 -17.56 9.27
N VAL A 252 13.64 -16.88 8.34
CA VAL A 252 12.24 -17.16 8.00
C VAL A 252 12.05 -18.59 7.51
N ASP A 253 12.96 -19.10 6.67
CA ASP A 253 12.91 -20.48 6.18
C ASP A 253 13.07 -21.51 7.31
N GLN A 254 13.88 -21.19 8.33
CA GLN A 254 14.14 -22.08 9.46
C GLN A 254 13.05 -22.05 10.56
N TYR A 255 12.49 -20.87 10.83
CA TYR A 255 11.61 -20.64 11.98
C TYR A 255 10.16 -20.30 11.61
N GLY A 256 9.92 -19.83 10.38
CA GLY A 256 8.65 -19.28 9.92
C GLY A 256 8.56 -17.76 10.09
N ALA A 257 7.87 -17.09 9.16
CA ALA A 257 7.77 -15.63 9.14
C ALA A 257 7.12 -15.05 10.41
N ASP A 258 6.05 -15.67 10.90
CA ASP A 258 5.35 -15.21 12.11
C ASP A 258 6.22 -15.33 13.36
N ALA A 259 6.98 -16.42 13.48
CA ALA A 259 7.89 -16.60 14.60
C ALA A 259 8.97 -15.51 14.63
N VAL A 260 9.53 -15.16 13.46
CA VAL A 260 10.52 -14.07 13.34
C VAL A 260 9.90 -12.73 13.68
N ARG A 261 8.74 -12.40 13.10
CA ARG A 261 8.02 -11.14 13.36
C ARG A 261 7.71 -10.98 14.85
N PHE A 262 7.09 -11.98 15.46
CA PHE A 262 6.72 -11.93 16.87
C PHE A 262 7.96 -11.89 17.77
N ALA A 263 9.04 -12.61 17.43
CA ALA A 263 10.29 -12.55 18.19
C ALA A 263 10.96 -11.17 18.14
N LEU A 264 10.82 -10.40 17.05
CA LEU A 264 11.36 -9.05 16.96
C LEU A 264 10.53 -8.03 17.72
N SER A 265 9.21 -8.22 17.82
CA SER A 265 8.31 -7.33 18.58
C SER A 265 8.29 -7.65 20.09
N TYR A 266 8.45 -8.92 20.46
CA TYR A 266 8.32 -9.38 21.85
C TYR A 266 9.52 -8.95 22.70
N GLY A 267 9.30 -8.38 23.89
CA GLY A 267 10.36 -8.23 24.90
C GLY A 267 11.49 -7.23 24.58
N THR A 268 11.30 -6.32 23.62
CA THR A 268 12.23 -5.19 23.42
C THR A 268 11.43 -3.90 23.31
N ALA A 269 11.57 -3.04 24.31
CA ALA A 269 10.91 -1.74 24.32
C ALA A 269 11.37 -0.87 23.14
N LEU A 270 10.44 -0.09 22.59
CA LEU A 270 10.69 0.82 21.48
C LEU A 270 11.92 1.72 21.75
N GLY A 271 12.75 1.91 20.73
CA GLY A 271 13.98 2.69 20.79
C GLY A 271 15.22 1.93 21.28
N ASN A 272 15.07 0.77 21.93
CA ASN A 272 16.20 -0.04 22.36
C ASN A 272 16.72 -0.97 21.27
N ASP A 273 18.03 -1.14 21.22
CA ASP A 273 18.66 -2.14 20.37
C ASP A 273 18.36 -3.56 20.89
N GLN A 274 18.16 -4.51 19.98
CA GLN A 274 18.01 -5.93 20.34
C GLN A 274 19.06 -6.79 19.64
N SER A 275 19.64 -7.73 20.38
CA SER A 275 20.50 -8.77 19.79
C SER A 275 19.63 -9.91 19.27
N LEU A 276 19.96 -10.43 18.09
CA LEU A 276 19.27 -11.58 17.53
C LEU A 276 19.46 -12.80 18.44
N SER A 277 18.36 -13.32 18.98
CA SER A 277 18.37 -14.45 19.92
C SER A 277 17.70 -15.68 19.30
N TYR A 278 18.51 -16.69 18.98
CA TYR A 278 18.01 -17.99 18.49
C TYR A 278 17.09 -18.71 19.49
N PRO A 279 17.36 -18.69 20.82
CA PRO A 279 16.41 -19.23 21.79
C PRO A 279 15.05 -18.53 21.75
N LYS A 280 15.03 -17.20 21.55
CA LYS A 280 13.79 -16.42 21.42
C LYS A 280 13.03 -16.80 20.15
N LEU A 281 13.73 -16.97 19.03
CA LEU A 281 13.14 -17.45 17.76
C LEU A 281 12.51 -18.84 17.92
N ASP A 282 13.21 -19.77 18.59
CA ASP A 282 12.67 -21.11 18.84
C ASP A 282 11.44 -21.09 19.76
N ALA A 283 11.45 -20.23 20.79
CA ALA A 283 10.29 -20.03 21.66
C ALA A 283 9.07 -19.53 20.87
N MET A 284 9.25 -18.55 19.96
CA MET A 284 8.14 -18.01 19.17
C MET A 284 7.66 -18.98 18.08
N ARG A 285 8.54 -19.85 17.56
CA ARG A 285 8.13 -20.98 16.73
C ARG A 285 7.25 -21.97 17.50
N LYS A 286 7.61 -22.29 18.75
CA LYS A 286 6.79 -23.14 19.62
C LYS A 286 5.45 -22.48 19.94
N PHE A 287 5.41 -21.16 20.13
CA PHE A 287 4.17 -20.41 20.30
C PHE A 287 3.26 -20.49 19.07
N THR A 288 3.82 -20.32 17.87
CA THR A 288 3.12 -20.52 16.60
C THR A 288 2.47 -21.91 16.53
N ASN A 289 3.22 -22.96 16.90
CA ASN A 289 2.69 -24.33 16.98
C ASN A 289 1.60 -24.49 18.05
N LYS A 290 1.72 -23.81 19.20
CA LYS A 290 0.69 -23.82 20.25
C LYS A 290 -0.62 -23.24 19.73
N LEU A 291 -0.59 -22.10 18.99
CA LEU A 291 -1.77 -21.55 18.32
C LEU A 291 -2.40 -22.57 17.38
N TRP A 292 -1.60 -23.20 16.52
CA TRP A 292 -2.09 -24.25 15.62
C TRP A 292 -2.73 -25.44 16.35
N ASN A 293 -2.15 -25.87 17.45
CA ASN A 293 -2.69 -26.97 18.25
C ASN A 293 -4.03 -26.60 18.91
N MET A 294 -4.21 -25.35 19.36
CA MET A 294 -5.51 -24.86 19.84
C MET A 294 -6.56 -24.91 18.72
N ALA A 295 -6.22 -24.47 17.52
CA ALA A 295 -7.11 -24.54 16.36
C ALA A 295 -7.55 -25.97 16.05
N ARG A 296 -6.60 -26.92 16.02
CA ARG A 296 -6.91 -28.35 15.79
C ARG A 296 -7.86 -28.92 16.84
N PHE A 297 -7.70 -28.53 18.10
CA PHE A 297 -8.60 -28.95 19.17
C PHE A 297 -10.03 -28.42 18.95
N ILE A 298 -10.16 -27.14 18.61
CA ILE A 298 -11.46 -26.50 18.32
C ILE A 298 -12.12 -27.13 17.09
N GLU A 299 -11.35 -27.36 16.02
CA GLU A 299 -11.82 -28.05 14.80
C GLU A 299 -12.39 -29.43 15.12
N PHE A 300 -11.65 -30.23 15.90
CA PHE A 300 -12.05 -31.57 16.28
C PHE A 300 -13.35 -31.57 17.11
N LYS A 301 -13.46 -30.68 18.10
CA LYS A 301 -14.64 -30.60 18.98
C LYS A 301 -15.88 -30.05 18.29
N SER A 302 -15.72 -29.17 17.31
CA SER A 302 -16.83 -28.57 16.56
C SER A 302 -17.33 -29.44 15.40
N GLU A 303 -16.76 -30.64 15.19
CA GLU A 303 -17.00 -31.51 14.04
C GLU A 303 -16.87 -30.77 12.69
N GLY A 304 -16.09 -29.68 12.64
CA GLY A 304 -15.95 -28.82 11.46
C GLY A 304 -17.23 -28.08 11.03
N LYS A 305 -18.19 -27.87 11.94
CA LYS A 305 -19.47 -27.18 11.73
C LYS A 305 -19.51 -25.77 12.34
N LEU A 306 -18.39 -25.07 12.38
CA LEU A 306 -18.39 -23.66 12.79
C LEU A 306 -19.00 -22.79 11.69
N LYS A 307 -19.90 -21.89 12.07
CA LYS A 307 -20.40 -20.86 11.16
C LYS A 307 -19.62 -19.57 11.40
N PRO A 308 -19.21 -18.84 10.35
CA PRO A 308 -18.74 -17.47 10.52
C PRO A 308 -19.88 -16.63 11.09
N GLY A 309 -19.66 -16.07 12.28
CA GLY A 309 -20.62 -15.21 12.97
C GLY A 309 -20.04 -13.82 13.21
N ASN A 310 -20.90 -12.82 13.37
CA ASN A 310 -20.51 -11.57 14.03
C ASN A 310 -20.47 -11.86 15.53
N PHE A 311 -19.25 -12.03 16.05
CA PHE A 311 -19.01 -12.37 17.45
C PHE A 311 -18.82 -11.09 18.25
N ASP A 312 -19.92 -10.52 18.73
CA ASP A 312 -19.89 -9.39 19.66
C ASP A 312 -19.94 -9.90 21.12
N PHE A 313 -19.36 -9.14 22.06
CA PHE A 313 -19.32 -9.51 23.49
C PHE A 313 -20.72 -9.59 24.16
N GLU A 314 -21.67 -8.74 23.81
CA GLU A 314 -23.07 -8.76 24.28
C GLU A 314 -23.81 -10.02 23.82
N SER A 315 -23.58 -10.45 22.57
CA SER A 315 -24.13 -11.69 22.04
C SER A 315 -23.60 -12.91 22.79
N LEU A 316 -22.31 -12.91 23.14
CA LEU A 316 -21.68 -13.97 23.92
C LEU A 316 -22.21 -14.01 25.36
N LYS A 317 -22.32 -12.86 26.03
CA LYS A 317 -22.88 -12.78 27.40
C LYS A 317 -24.29 -13.36 27.50
N LYS A 318 -25.11 -13.23 26.45
CA LYS A 318 -26.46 -13.82 26.40
C LYS A 318 -26.47 -15.35 26.21
N GLN A 319 -25.41 -15.92 25.64
CA GLN A 319 -25.30 -17.36 25.38
C GLN A 319 -24.62 -18.12 26.53
N VAL A 320 -23.92 -17.41 27.41
CA VAL A 320 -23.16 -18.00 28.51
C VAL A 320 -24.08 -18.64 29.56
N LYS A 321 -23.73 -19.86 29.96
CA LYS A 321 -24.40 -20.60 31.05
C LYS A 321 -23.46 -20.86 32.22
N ASN A 322 -22.14 -20.83 31.98
CA ASN A 322 -21.12 -21.20 32.95
C ASN A 322 -20.33 -19.98 33.43
N LYS A 323 -19.98 -19.96 34.71
CA LYS A 323 -19.23 -18.87 35.34
C LYS A 323 -17.83 -18.69 34.74
N GLN A 324 -17.16 -19.78 34.37
CA GLN A 324 -15.83 -19.75 33.77
C GLN A 324 -15.83 -19.13 32.36
N ASP A 325 -16.90 -19.31 31.58
CA ASP A 325 -17.04 -18.66 30.28
C ASP A 325 -17.27 -17.15 30.44
N GLU A 326 -18.07 -16.78 31.44
CA GLU A 326 -18.30 -15.38 31.80
C GLU A 326 -16.97 -14.69 32.20
N GLU A 327 -16.18 -15.34 33.05
CA GLU A 327 -14.86 -14.85 33.46
C GLU A 327 -13.90 -14.72 32.26
N MET A 328 -13.89 -15.69 31.34
CA MET A 328 -13.02 -15.63 30.16
C MET A 328 -13.44 -14.53 29.18
N ILE A 329 -14.74 -14.30 29.03
CA ILE A 329 -15.26 -13.17 28.24
C ILE A 329 -14.80 -11.84 28.83
N GLU A 330 -14.91 -11.67 30.15
CA GLU A 330 -14.46 -10.45 30.82
C GLU A 330 -12.95 -10.25 30.68
N LYS A 331 -12.15 -11.30 30.88
CA LYS A 331 -10.70 -11.25 30.67
C LYS A 331 -10.34 -10.90 29.23
N THR A 332 -11.04 -11.47 28.25
CA THR A 332 -10.83 -11.18 26.83
C THR A 332 -11.22 -9.74 26.49
N GLN A 333 -12.33 -9.23 27.04
CA GLN A 333 -12.76 -7.85 26.87
C GLN A 333 -11.73 -6.87 27.44
N ASN A 334 -11.16 -7.17 28.61
CA ASN A 334 -10.10 -6.38 29.21
C ASN A 334 -8.79 -6.46 28.40
N LEU A 335 -8.46 -7.64 27.87
CA LEU A 335 -7.32 -7.80 26.96
C LEU A 335 -7.49 -6.94 25.70
N VAL A 336 -8.65 -6.97 25.03
CA VAL A 336 -8.92 -6.15 23.85
C VAL A 336 -8.69 -4.66 24.15
N LYS A 337 -9.23 -4.17 25.27
CA LYS A 337 -9.05 -2.77 25.71
C LYS A 337 -7.58 -2.42 25.91
N GLU A 338 -6.84 -3.29 26.60
CA GLU A 338 -5.44 -3.05 26.93
C GLU A 338 -4.53 -3.13 25.70
N ILE A 339 -4.71 -4.14 24.85
CA ILE A 339 -3.95 -4.26 23.60
C ILE A 339 -4.22 -3.09 22.66
N THR A 340 -5.48 -2.66 22.54
CA THR A 340 -5.82 -1.47 21.75
C THR A 340 -5.09 -0.24 22.28
N ARG A 341 -5.12 -0.01 23.60
CA ARG A 341 -4.42 1.11 24.25
C ARG A 341 -2.91 1.06 24.01
N LEU A 342 -2.30 -0.13 24.09
CA LEU A 342 -0.86 -0.31 23.88
C LEU A 342 -0.47 -0.05 22.41
N LEU A 343 -1.27 -0.54 21.44
CA LEU A 343 -1.04 -0.29 20.03
C LEU A 343 -1.19 1.19 19.66
N GLU A 344 -2.21 1.88 20.18
CA GLU A 344 -2.40 3.33 20.02
C GLU A 344 -1.22 4.14 20.60
N ALA A 345 -0.54 3.60 21.62
CA ALA A 345 0.65 4.20 22.23
C ALA A 345 1.98 3.73 21.61
N TYR A 346 1.95 2.95 20.51
CA TYR A 346 3.12 2.33 19.88
C TYR A 346 3.93 1.38 20.79
N ASP A 347 3.32 0.87 21.86
CA ASP A 347 3.93 -0.07 22.82
C ASP A 347 3.73 -1.53 22.38
N PHE A 348 4.37 -1.87 21.27
CA PHE A 348 4.23 -3.18 20.62
C PHE A 348 4.79 -4.33 21.46
N ASN A 349 5.79 -4.07 22.31
CA ASN A 349 6.42 -5.12 23.11
C ASN A 349 5.56 -5.58 24.26
N HIS A 350 4.92 -4.67 25.00
CA HIS A 350 3.98 -5.07 26.04
C HIS A 350 2.71 -5.66 25.42
N ALA A 351 2.27 -5.16 24.26
CA ALA A 351 1.16 -5.77 23.53
C ALA A 351 1.45 -7.23 23.17
N ALA A 352 2.62 -7.51 22.55
CA ALA A 352 3.04 -8.87 22.22
C ALA A 352 3.21 -9.74 23.48
N GLN A 353 3.76 -9.20 24.56
CA GLN A 353 3.91 -9.93 25.82
C GLN A 353 2.57 -10.31 26.44
N ASN A 354 1.65 -9.36 26.56
CA ASN A 354 0.32 -9.60 27.11
C ASN A 354 -0.46 -10.61 26.27
N LEU A 355 -0.34 -10.56 24.93
CA LEU A 355 -0.95 -11.54 24.03
C LEU A 355 -0.35 -12.94 24.23
N TYR A 356 0.97 -13.05 24.36
CA TYR A 356 1.64 -14.32 24.63
C TYR A 356 1.17 -14.93 25.95
N GLU A 357 1.23 -14.16 27.04
CA GLU A 357 0.84 -14.61 28.39
C GLU A 357 -0.62 -15.05 28.41
N PHE A 358 -1.52 -14.25 27.81
CA PHE A 358 -2.94 -14.59 27.73
C PHE A 358 -3.18 -15.84 26.90
N ALA A 359 -2.63 -15.90 25.68
CA ALA A 359 -2.85 -17.03 24.77
C ALA A 359 -2.32 -18.35 25.36
N TRP A 360 -1.16 -18.31 26.02
CA TRP A 360 -0.54 -19.50 26.57
C TRP A 360 -1.15 -19.90 27.91
N HIS A 361 -1.13 -19.00 28.89
CA HIS A 361 -1.38 -19.37 30.29
C HIS A 361 -2.83 -19.19 30.73
N GLU A 362 -3.57 -18.24 30.16
CA GLU A 362 -4.99 -18.08 30.46
C GLU A 362 -5.87 -18.89 29.50
N PHE A 363 -5.61 -18.79 28.20
CA PHE A 363 -6.45 -19.41 27.19
C PHE A 363 -6.14 -20.89 27.00
N ALA A 364 -4.88 -21.25 26.74
CA ALA A 364 -4.55 -22.65 26.46
C ALA A 364 -4.46 -23.52 27.73
N ASP A 365 -3.66 -23.11 28.71
CA ASP A 365 -3.37 -23.95 29.88
C ASP A 365 -4.53 -24.02 30.89
N LYS A 366 -5.41 -23.01 30.93
CA LYS A 366 -6.58 -22.98 31.84
C LYS A 366 -7.89 -23.20 31.09
N TYR A 367 -8.23 -22.30 30.15
CA TYR A 367 -9.57 -22.29 29.56
C TYR A 367 -9.84 -23.50 28.65
N ILE A 368 -8.92 -23.81 27.74
CA ILE A 368 -9.06 -24.98 26.86
C ILE A 368 -9.07 -26.27 27.68
N GLU A 369 -8.23 -26.39 28.72
CA GLU A 369 -8.22 -27.57 29.59
C GLU A 369 -9.54 -27.74 30.34
N ASP A 370 -10.13 -26.67 30.86
CA ASP A 370 -11.44 -26.71 31.50
C ASP A 370 -12.56 -27.09 30.50
N VAL A 371 -12.55 -26.52 29.29
CA VAL A 371 -13.55 -26.86 28.25
C VAL A 371 -13.41 -28.30 27.74
N LYS A 372 -12.24 -28.96 27.86
CA LYS A 372 -12.09 -30.38 27.47
C LYS A 372 -12.99 -31.31 28.25
N GLU A 373 -13.24 -31.02 29.52
CA GLU A 373 -14.06 -31.82 30.42
C GLU A 373 -15.56 -31.60 30.20
N ARG A 374 -15.92 -30.61 29.39
CA ARG A 374 -17.31 -30.23 29.11
C ARG A 374 -17.86 -30.95 27.87
N VAL A 375 -19.18 -31.13 27.87
CA VAL A 375 -19.93 -31.82 26.81
C VAL A 375 -20.95 -30.87 26.13
N ASP A 376 -21.07 -29.63 26.59
CA ASP A 376 -22.09 -28.71 26.10
C ASP A 376 -21.68 -27.96 24.82
N GLU A 377 -22.52 -28.02 23.79
CA GLU A 377 -22.31 -27.30 22.51
C GLU A 377 -22.16 -25.78 22.69
N SER A 378 -22.78 -25.22 23.73
CA SER A 378 -22.74 -23.78 24.04
C SER A 378 -21.34 -23.30 24.39
N SER A 379 -20.61 -24.04 25.26
CA SER A 379 -19.22 -23.72 25.63
C SER A 379 -18.28 -23.74 24.43
N PHE A 380 -18.51 -24.65 23.46
CA PHE A 380 -17.67 -24.72 22.26
C PHE A 380 -17.89 -23.54 21.31
N SER A 381 -19.14 -23.05 21.19
CA SER A 381 -19.44 -21.83 20.43
C SER A 381 -18.71 -20.62 21.04
N VAL A 382 -18.78 -20.46 22.37
CA VAL A 382 -18.08 -19.38 23.08
C VAL A 382 -16.57 -19.50 22.92
N LEU A 383 -16.00 -20.70 23.09
CA LEU A 383 -14.57 -20.96 22.89
C LEU A 383 -14.11 -20.55 21.49
N SER A 384 -14.84 -20.95 20.44
CA SER A 384 -14.48 -20.62 19.06
C SER A 384 -14.52 -19.10 18.82
N SER A 385 -15.49 -18.41 19.41
CA SER A 385 -15.67 -16.97 19.30
C SER A 385 -14.53 -16.20 19.96
N LEU A 386 -14.17 -16.60 21.19
CA LEU A 386 -13.06 -16.00 21.93
C LEU A 386 -11.71 -16.28 21.25
N TYR A 387 -11.56 -17.48 20.68
CA TYR A 387 -10.38 -17.82 19.91
C TYR A 387 -10.24 -16.94 18.66
N LEU A 388 -11.35 -16.67 17.94
CA LEU A 388 -11.31 -15.73 16.82
C LEU A 388 -10.88 -14.33 17.24
N MET A 389 -11.36 -13.83 18.38
CA MET A 389 -10.92 -12.54 18.92
C MET A 389 -9.42 -12.55 19.20
N LEU A 390 -8.91 -13.62 19.81
CA LEU A 390 -7.48 -13.78 20.05
C LEU A 390 -6.67 -13.79 18.74
N LEU A 391 -7.14 -14.48 17.70
CA LEU A 391 -6.51 -14.46 16.37
C LEU A 391 -6.50 -13.06 15.76
N LYS A 392 -7.60 -12.30 15.86
CA LYS A 392 -7.67 -10.91 15.40
C LYS A 392 -6.63 -10.03 16.10
N LEU A 393 -6.49 -10.17 17.41
CA LEU A 393 -5.50 -9.41 18.19
C LEU A 393 -4.05 -9.80 17.85
N LEU A 394 -3.79 -11.07 17.54
CA LEU A 394 -2.47 -11.57 17.14
C LEU A 394 -2.12 -11.26 15.68
N HIS A 395 -3.12 -11.03 14.81
CA HIS A 395 -2.92 -10.89 13.36
C HIS A 395 -1.90 -9.80 12.96
N PRO A 396 -1.85 -8.60 13.58
CA PRO A 396 -0.81 -7.60 13.27
C PRO A 396 0.62 -8.13 13.46
N PHE A 397 0.81 -9.04 14.42
CA PHE A 397 2.11 -9.63 14.73
C PHE A 397 2.38 -10.90 13.92
N MET A 398 1.39 -11.79 13.81
CA MET A 398 1.49 -13.14 13.23
C MET A 398 0.46 -13.36 12.10
N PRO A 399 0.56 -12.63 10.97
CA PRO A 399 -0.48 -12.61 9.96
C PRO A 399 -0.70 -13.96 9.26
N PHE A 400 0.33 -14.79 9.05
CA PHE A 400 0.20 -15.97 8.19
C PHE A 400 -0.54 -17.12 8.89
N VAL A 401 -0.11 -17.49 10.09
CA VAL A 401 -0.72 -18.57 10.88
C VAL A 401 -2.13 -18.22 11.31
N THR A 402 -2.39 -16.95 11.66
CA THR A 402 -3.72 -16.51 12.08
C THR A 402 -4.71 -16.50 10.92
N GLU A 403 -4.27 -16.08 9.73
CA GLU A 403 -5.07 -16.13 8.49
C GLU A 403 -5.37 -17.58 8.08
N GLU A 404 -4.38 -18.47 8.13
CA GLU A 404 -4.56 -19.88 7.78
C GLU A 404 -5.52 -20.59 8.74
N ILE A 405 -5.37 -20.36 10.05
CA ILE A 405 -6.28 -20.89 11.06
C ILE A 405 -7.70 -20.36 10.83
N TYR A 406 -7.84 -19.07 10.52
CA TYR A 406 -9.14 -18.46 10.25
C TYR A 406 -9.87 -19.13 9.07
N LYS A 407 -9.19 -19.25 7.92
CA LYS A 407 -9.76 -19.92 6.75
C LYS A 407 -10.13 -21.37 7.03
N ARG A 408 -9.27 -22.09 7.75
CA ARG A 408 -9.49 -23.51 8.07
C ARG A 408 -10.71 -23.73 8.96
N LEU A 409 -10.83 -22.96 10.05
CA LEU A 409 -11.88 -23.16 11.04
C LEU A 409 -13.26 -22.70 10.56
N TRP A 410 -13.33 -21.54 9.90
CA TRP A 410 -14.62 -20.94 9.52
C TRP A 410 -15.00 -21.16 8.05
N LYS A 411 -14.11 -21.73 7.23
CA LYS A 411 -14.32 -22.01 5.80
C LYS A 411 -14.90 -20.80 5.05
N SER A 412 -14.45 -19.61 5.45
CA SER A 412 -14.89 -18.35 4.85
C SER A 412 -14.07 -18.06 3.59
N ASP A 413 -14.71 -17.48 2.58
CA ASP A 413 -14.02 -16.87 1.45
C ASP A 413 -13.41 -15.50 1.82
N ASP A 414 -13.83 -14.92 2.94
CA ASP A 414 -13.28 -13.68 3.47
C ASP A 414 -11.91 -13.88 4.15
N HIS A 415 -11.16 -12.78 4.26
CA HIS A 415 -9.84 -12.75 4.89
C HIS A 415 -9.89 -12.17 6.30
N LEU A 416 -9.02 -12.65 7.19
CA LEU A 416 -8.91 -12.09 8.55
C LEU A 416 -8.38 -10.65 8.51
N ILE A 417 -7.49 -10.36 7.56
CA ILE A 417 -6.86 -9.04 7.40
C ILE A 417 -7.86 -7.90 7.13
N ILE A 418 -9.01 -8.19 6.52
CA ILE A 418 -10.06 -7.18 6.26
C ILE A 418 -11.12 -7.14 7.35
N SER A 419 -11.01 -8.01 8.36
CA SER A 419 -11.99 -8.09 9.42
C SER A 419 -11.88 -6.89 10.37
N PRO A 420 -13.00 -6.41 10.93
CA PRO A 420 -12.96 -5.30 11.87
C PRO A 420 -12.21 -5.70 13.15
N TRP A 421 -11.43 -4.75 13.66
CA TRP A 421 -10.78 -4.86 14.97
C TRP A 421 -11.84 -5.11 16.06
N PRO A 422 -11.57 -5.99 17.05
CA PRO A 422 -12.53 -6.23 18.12
C PRO A 422 -12.86 -4.93 18.88
N THR A 423 -14.14 -4.58 18.96
CA THR A 423 -14.60 -3.36 19.65
C THR A 423 -14.81 -3.61 21.14
N LYS A 424 -14.76 -2.53 21.92
CA LYS A 424 -14.79 -2.50 23.40
C LYS A 424 -16.09 -3.01 24.01
#